data_AF-A0A1R3F4V8-F1
#
_entry.id   AF-A0A1R3F4V8-F1
#
_cell.length_a   1.000
_cell.length_b   1.000
_cell.length_c   1.000
_cell.angle_alpha   90.00
_cell.angle_beta   90.00
_cell.angle_gamma   90.00
#
_symmetry.space_group_name_H-M   'P 1'
#
loop_
_entity.id
_entity.type
_entity.pdbx_description
1 polymer ?
#
loop_
_entity_poly.entity_id
_entity_poly.type
_entity_poly.pdbx_seq_one_letter_code
_entity_poly.pdbx_strand_id
1 'polypeptide(L)' 'MIITDTGVPEEHIAYDEWGGETMLRLDDGWCSAVDRETLMCTIYENRPWICREFEMGSYECVEQRTDVMG' A
#
# COMPACT_ATOMS: atom_id res chain seq x y z
N MET A 1 -4.60 3.98 -4.52
CA MET A 1 -6.06 3.84 -4.62
C MET A 1 -6.54 2.91 -3.53
N ILE A 2 -7.50 3.34 -2.74
CA ILE A 2 -8.19 2.55 -1.71
C ILE A 2 -9.50 2.11 -2.36
N ILE A 3 -9.59 0.82 -2.73
CA ILE A 3 -10.70 0.30 -3.55
C ILE A 3 -11.88 -0.15 -2.67
N THR A 4 -11.71 -0.27 -1.35
CA THR A 4 -12.77 -0.70 -0.41
C THR A 4 -12.59 -0.11 0.99
N ASP A 5 -13.71 0.05 1.69
CA ASP A 5 -13.86 0.59 3.05
C ASP A 5 -13.32 -0.41 4.11
N THR A 6 -12.01 -0.59 4.10
CA THR A 6 -11.27 -1.61 4.87
C THR A 6 -10.96 -1.18 6.29
N GLY A 7 -11.40 0.02 6.69
CA GLY A 7 -11.06 0.61 7.98
C GLY A 7 -9.66 1.23 8.04
N VAL A 8 -9.10 1.62 6.89
CA VAL A 8 -7.84 2.39 6.84
C VAL A 8 -8.05 3.66 7.68
N PRO A 9 -7.21 3.93 8.70
CA PRO A 9 -7.31 5.16 9.48
C PRO A 9 -7.14 6.41 8.63
N GLU A 10 -7.92 7.46 8.89
CA GLU A 10 -7.92 8.70 8.08
C GLU A 10 -6.53 9.35 7.95
N GLU A 11 -5.70 9.26 8.99
CA GLU A 11 -4.31 9.75 8.99
C GLU A 11 -3.41 9.09 7.93
N HIS A 12 -3.82 7.96 7.37
CA HIS A 12 -3.13 7.25 6.30
C HIS A 12 -3.78 7.45 4.92
N ILE A 13 -4.79 8.31 4.80
CA ILE A 13 -5.54 8.57 3.57
C ILE A 13 -5.14 9.92 2.98
N ALA A 14 -4.96 9.95 1.66
CA ALA A 14 -4.80 11.16 0.86
C ALA A 14 -5.84 11.16 -0.27
N TYR A 15 -6.36 12.35 -0.58
CA TYR A 15 -7.33 12.55 -1.65
C TYR A 15 -6.63 13.05 -2.92
N ASP A 16 -6.93 12.42 -4.05
CA ASP A 16 -6.48 12.90 -5.35
C ASP A 16 -7.31 14.10 -5.84
N GLU A 17 -6.94 14.65 -6.99
CA GLU A 17 -7.59 15.82 -7.59
C GLU A 17 -9.06 15.60 -8.00
N TRP A 18 -9.50 14.34 -8.08
CA TRP A 18 -10.87 13.94 -8.39
C TRP A 18 -11.66 13.50 -7.14
N GLY A 19 -11.05 13.61 -5.95
CA GLY A 19 -11.64 13.18 -4.68
C GLY A 19 -11.54 11.67 -4.43
N GLY A 20 -10.72 10.96 -5.19
CA GLY A 20 -10.44 9.54 -4.97
C GLY A 20 -9.51 9.32 -3.79
N GLU A 21 -9.78 8.28 -3.01
CA GLU A 21 -8.97 7.92 -1.85
C GLU A 21 -7.73 7.12 -2.25
N THR A 22 -6.60 7.51 -1.69
CA THR A 22 -5.30 6.88 -1.90
C THR A 22 -4.56 6.74 -0.58
N MET A 23 -3.60 5.81 -0.51
CA MET A 23 -2.70 5.77 0.64
C MET A 23 -1.83 7.02 0.65
N LEU A 24 -1.78 7.72 1.77
CA LEU A 24 -0.87 8.84 1.99
C LEU A 24 0.58 8.36 1.84
N ARG A 25 1.30 8.95 0.90
CA ARG A 25 2.75 8.76 0.73
C ARG A 25 3.50 9.90 1.40
N LEU A 26 4.59 9.57 2.09
CA LEU A 26 5.48 10.56 2.68
C LEU A 26 6.54 10.99 1.66
N ASP A 27 7.40 11.92 2.05
CA ASP A 27 8.45 12.50 1.18
C ASP A 27 9.47 11.47 0.69
N ASP A 28 9.56 10.31 1.35
CA ASP A 28 10.37 9.18 0.93
C ASP A 28 9.72 8.32 -0.17
N GLY A 29 8.49 8.64 -0.56
CA GLY A 29 7.69 7.90 -1.54
C GLY A 29 7.02 6.64 -0.97
N TRP A 30 7.23 6.31 0.30
CA TRP A 30 6.62 5.16 0.96
C TRP A 30 5.26 5.51 1.53
N CYS A 31 4.42 4.50 1.64
CA CYS A 31 3.16 4.61 2.36
C CYS A 31 3.41 4.99 3.84
N SER A 32 2.61 5.92 4.36
CA SER A 32 2.68 6.39 5.75
C SER A 32 2.54 5.27 6.78
N ALA A 33 1.85 4.17 6.43
CA ALA A 33 1.59 3.04 7.31
C ALA A 33 2.65 1.91 7.24
N VAL A 34 3.76 2.09 6.53
CA VAL A 34 4.86 1.09 6.50
C VAL A 34 5.87 1.41 7.59
N ASP A 35 6.19 0.43 8.41
CA ASP A 35 7.32 0.54 9.33
C ASP A 35 8.64 0.34 8.55
N ARG A 36 9.57 1.28 8.66
CA ARG A 36 10.80 1.29 7.84
C ARG A 36 11.84 0.26 8.32
N GLU A 37 11.79 -0.16 9.57
CA GLU A 37 12.75 -1.12 10.12
C GLU A 37 12.35 -2.55 9.76
N THR A 38 11.06 -2.86 9.83
CA THR A 38 10.50 -4.19 9.61
C THR A 38 9.96 -4.40 8.21
N LEU A 39 9.72 -3.32 7.46
CA LEU A 39 9.02 -3.30 6.16
C LEU A 39 7.60 -3.88 6.23
N MET A 40 7.03 -3.98 7.42
CA MET A 40 5.66 -4.44 7.63
C MET A 40 4.70 -3.25 7.73
N CYS A 41 3.45 -3.47 7.34
CA CYS A 41 2.42 -2.45 7.52
C CYS A 41 1.93 -2.45 8.97
N THR A 42 1.91 -1.28 9.60
CA THR A 42 1.46 -1.09 11.00
C THR A 42 -0.05 -1.27 11.16
N ILE A 43 -0.82 -1.11 10.07
CA ILE A 43 -2.27 -1.30 10.02
C ILE A 43 -2.67 -2.65 9.40
N TYR A 44 -1.91 -3.72 9.65
CA TYR A 44 -2.01 -5.00 8.93
C TYR A 44 -3.45 -5.53 8.75
N GLU A 45 -4.29 -5.43 9.79
CA GLU A 45 -5.70 -5.86 9.80
C GLU A 45 -6.64 -4.94 8.99
N ASN A 46 -6.26 -3.67 8.87
CA ASN A 46 -7.04 -2.61 8.21
C ASN A 46 -6.44 -2.21 6.85
N ARG A 47 -5.49 -2.99 6.32
CA ARG A 47 -4.89 -2.72 5.02
C ARG A 47 -5.96 -2.63 3.92
N PRO A 48 -5.77 -1.75 2.92
CA PRO A 48 -6.64 -1.71 1.76
C PRO A 48 -6.61 -3.05 1.02
N TRP A 49 -7.72 -3.42 0.38
CA TRP A 49 -7.89 -4.73 -0.27
C TRP A 49 -6.76 -5.05 -1.26
N ILE A 50 -6.31 -4.07 -2.03
CA ILE A 50 -5.20 -4.23 -2.99
C ILE A 50 -3.90 -4.70 -2.30
N CYS A 51 -3.65 -4.29 -1.06
CA CYS A 51 -2.48 -4.74 -0.29
C CYS A 51 -2.67 -6.11 0.37
N ARG A 52 -3.91 -6.64 0.42
CA ARG A 52 -4.21 -8.00 0.88
C ARG A 52 -4.08 -9.01 -0.25
N GLU A 53 -4.51 -8.63 -1.45
CA GLU A 53 -4.40 -9.49 -2.64
C GLU A 53 -2.96 -9.65 -3.12
N PHE A 54 -2.13 -8.61 -2.97
CA PHE A 54 -0.73 -8.69 -3.36
C PHE A 54 0.11 -9.43 -2.30
N GLU A 55 0.08 -10.76 -2.36
CA GLU A 55 0.86 -11.61 -1.48
C GLU A 55 2.35 -11.61 -1.89
N MET A 56 3.24 -11.31 -0.93
CA MET A 56 4.68 -11.39 -1.15
C MET A 56 5.10 -12.83 -1.45
N GLY A 57 5.84 -13.04 -2.54
CA GLY A 57 6.27 -14.36 -3.00
C GLY A 57 5.29 -15.07 -3.94
N SER A 58 4.14 -14.46 -4.23
CA SER A 58 3.24 -14.91 -5.31
C SER A 58 3.89 -14.77 -6.69
N TYR A 59 3.27 -15.38 -7.72
CA TYR A 59 3.72 -15.27 -9.11
C TYR A 59 3.86 -13.81 -9.54
N GLU A 60 2.87 -12.96 -9.25
CA GLU A 60 2.89 -11.53 -9.57
C GLU A 60 4.02 -10.79 -8.85
N CYS A 61 4.30 -11.16 -7.59
CA CYS A 61 5.43 -10.60 -6.84
C CYS A 61 6.78 -10.95 -7.47
N VAL A 62 6.95 -12.18 -7.95
CA VAL A 62 8.18 -12.64 -8.61
C VAL A 62 8.34 -12.00 -9.99
N GLU A 63 7.27 -11.95 -10.78
CA GLU A 63 7.25 -11.35 -12.11
C GLU A 63 7.62 -9.86 -12.04
N GLN A 64 6.94 -9.08 -11.19
CA GLN A 64 7.23 -7.66 -11.01
C GLN A 64 8.70 -7.42 -10.62
N ARG A 65 9.25 -8.21 -9.68
CA ARG A 65 10.67 -8.12 -9.29
C ARG A 65 11.63 -8.44 -10.43
N THR A 66 11.24 -9.31 -11.35
CA THR A 66 12.05 -9.67 -12.52
C THR A 66 12.03 -8.55 -13.56
N ASP A 67 10.87 -7.92 -13.76
CA ASP A 67 10.69 -6.79 -14.68
C ASP A 67 11.43 -5.52 -14.24
N VAL A 68 11.54 -5.24 -12.93
CA VAL A 68 12.36 -4.09 -12.44
C VAL A 68 13.87 -4.35 -12.52
N MET A 69 14.30 -5.56 -12.88
CA MET A 69 15.70 -5.93 -13.08
C MET A 69 16.11 -6.02 -14.56
N GLY A 70 15.29 -5.48 -15.48
CA GLY A 70 15.59 -5.32 -16.91
C GLY A 70 16.23 -3.98 -17.26
#